data_AF-A0AAW2SRD9-F1
#
_entry.id   AF-A0AAW2SRD9-F1
#
_cell.length_a   1.000
_cell.length_b   1.000
_cell.length_c   1.000
_cell.angle_alpha   90.00
_cell.angle_beta   90.00
_cell.angle_gamma   90.00
#
_symmetry.space_group_name_H-M   'P 1'
#
loop_
_entity.id
_entity.type
_entity.pdbx_description
1 polymer ?
#
loop_
_entity_poly.entity_id
_entity_poly.type
_entity_poly.pdbx_seq_one_letter_code
_entity_poly.pdbx_strand_id
1 'polypeptide(L)'
;MTTQHKCKVDNHENAQLWHVRLSHISKDRIRRLVDSKYLEVDDLDHLPTCESCLKGKMTKKPFVEQSAIASSLLDLVHTDVCGPLNTPARGGFSYFIIFTGDHSRYGYVYLMRYKSEAFGRFKEYRLEVENQTGHKIKAL
;
A
#
# COMPACT_ATOMS: atom_id res chain seq x y z
N MET A 1 15.85 0.11 -66.71
CA MET A 1 14.50 -0.29 -66.26
C MET A 1 14.62 -0.80 -64.84
N THR A 2 14.47 0.09 -63.85
CA THR A 2 14.55 -0.24 -62.43
C THR A 2 13.16 -0.02 -61.85
N THR A 3 12.42 -1.11 -61.70
CA THR A 3 11.12 -1.15 -61.06
C THR A 3 11.30 -0.87 -59.57
N GLN A 4 11.00 0.36 -59.13
CA GLN A 4 10.79 0.64 -57.71
C GLN A 4 9.52 -0.08 -57.28
N HIS A 5 9.70 -1.14 -56.48
CA HIS A 5 8.63 -1.72 -55.69
C HIS A 5 8.24 -0.70 -54.62
N LYS A 6 7.27 0.15 -54.95
CA LYS A 6 6.55 0.94 -53.96
C LYS A 6 5.63 -0.02 -53.22
N CYS A 7 6.09 -0.55 -52.08
CA CYS A 7 5.23 -1.26 -51.16
C CYS A 7 4.14 -0.28 -50.74
N LYS A 8 2.89 -0.52 -51.16
CA LYS A 8 1.73 0.19 -50.64
C LYS A 8 1.59 -0.24 -49.18
N VAL A 9 2.15 0.54 -48.27
CA VAL A 9 1.87 0.41 -46.85
C VAL A 9 0.44 0.91 -46.67
N ASP A 10 -0.44 0.04 -46.23
CA ASP A 10 -1.81 0.40 -45.85
C ASP A 10 -1.71 1.48 -44.78
N ASN A 11 -2.04 2.72 -45.15
CA ASN A 11 -1.60 3.92 -44.44
C ASN A 11 -2.53 4.31 -43.28
N HIS A 12 -3.22 3.34 -42.69
CA HIS A 12 -4.09 3.56 -41.53
C HIS A 12 -3.41 2.97 -40.30
N GLU A 13 -2.57 3.78 -39.63
CA GLU A 13 -1.83 3.34 -38.46
C GLU A 13 -2.77 3.14 -37.27
N ASN A 14 -3.04 1.87 -36.93
CA ASN A 14 -3.96 1.49 -35.86
C ASN A 14 -3.47 2.03 -34.50
N ALA A 15 -4.34 2.75 -33.77
CA ALA A 15 -4.06 3.30 -32.44
C ALA A 15 -3.46 2.26 -31.46
N GLN A 16 -3.86 0.99 -31.59
CA GLN A 16 -3.33 -0.11 -30.78
C GLN A 16 -1.83 -0.38 -31.01
N LEU A 17 -1.35 -0.21 -32.25
CA LEU A 17 0.04 -0.41 -32.59
C LEU A 17 0.92 0.64 -31.92
N TRP A 18 0.53 1.91 -31.99
CA TRP A 18 1.24 3.00 -31.33
C TRP A 18 1.15 2.93 -29.81
N HIS A 19 0.01 2.50 -29.27
CA HIS A 19 -0.13 2.21 -27.86
C HIS A 19 0.94 1.21 -27.38
N VAL A 20 1.16 0.10 -28.10
CA VAL A 20 2.19 -0.90 -27.73
C VAL A 20 3.61 -0.37 -27.97
N ARG A 21 3.90 0.25 -29.14
CA ARG A 21 5.23 0.76 -29.48
C ARG A 21 5.74 1.82 -28.52
N LEU A 22 4.85 2.68 -28.05
CA LEU A 22 5.17 3.77 -27.12
C LEU A 22 5.05 3.32 -25.66
N SER A 23 5.26 2.03 -25.38
CA SER A 23 5.27 1.48 -24.02
C SER A 23 3.96 1.69 -23.27
N HIS A 24 2.85 1.38 -23.93
CA HIS A 24 1.52 1.35 -23.31
C HIS A 24 1.06 2.70 -22.76
N ILE A 25 1.43 3.82 -23.41
CA ILE A 25 0.97 5.15 -23.02
C ILE A 25 -0.55 5.29 -23.09
N SER A 26 -1.12 6.20 -22.28
CA SER A 26 -2.57 6.42 -22.24
C SER A 26 -3.10 6.94 -23.58
N LYS A 27 -4.37 6.67 -23.87
CA LYS A 27 -5.10 7.22 -25.02
C LYS A 27 -4.94 8.74 -25.11
N ASP A 28 -5.04 9.44 -23.98
CA ASP A 28 -4.86 10.91 -23.93
C ASP A 28 -3.44 11.36 -24.30
N ARG A 29 -2.41 10.56 -23.99
CA ARG A 29 -1.04 10.87 -24.39
C ARG A 29 -0.84 10.64 -25.89
N ILE A 30 -1.44 9.60 -26.46
CA ILE A 30 -1.42 9.38 -27.92
C ILE A 30 -2.15 10.54 -28.62
N ARG A 31 -3.31 10.96 -28.09
CA ARG A 31 -4.06 12.13 -28.61
C ARG A 31 -3.21 13.39 -28.67
N ARG A 32 -2.46 13.71 -27.62
CA ARG A 32 -1.53 14.86 -27.62
C ARG A 32 -0.47 14.78 -28.70
N LEU A 33 0.02 13.58 -29.04
CA LEU A 33 1.02 13.39 -30.10
C LEU A 33 0.40 13.58 -31.49
N VAL A 34 -0.85 13.16 -31.67
CA VAL A 34 -1.64 13.42 -32.89
C VAL A 34 -1.92 14.91 -33.04
N ASP A 35 -2.39 15.58 -31.99
CA ASP A 35 -2.67 17.02 -32.00
C ASP A 35 -1.40 17.85 -32.30
N SER A 36 -0.24 17.37 -31.83
CA SER A 36 1.07 17.99 -32.08
C SER A 36 1.69 17.60 -33.43
N LYS A 37 0.99 16.82 -34.26
CA LYS A 37 1.43 16.36 -35.59
C LYS A 37 2.71 15.50 -35.58
N TYR A 38 3.00 14.83 -34.44
CA TYR A 38 4.10 13.88 -34.35
C TYR A 38 3.68 12.46 -34.75
N LEU A 39 2.38 12.16 -34.77
CA LEU A 39 1.80 10.89 -35.19
C LEU A 39 0.55 11.13 -36.04
N GLU A 40 0.31 10.25 -37.02
CA GLU A 40 -0.94 10.20 -37.79
C GLU A 40 -1.65 8.90 -37.44
N VAL A 41 -2.70 9.00 -36.60
CA VAL A 41 -3.46 7.84 -36.13
C VAL A 41 -4.92 8.08 -36.42
N ASP A 42 -5.47 7.26 -37.31
CA ASP A 42 -6.90 7.22 -37.56
C ASP A 42 -7.52 6.28 -36.52
N ASP A 43 -8.59 6.75 -35.88
CA ASP A 43 -9.39 6.00 -34.91
C ASP A 43 -8.77 5.72 -33.53
N LEU A 44 -8.45 6.81 -32.82
CA LEU A 44 -8.16 6.76 -31.37
C LEU A 44 -9.34 6.28 -30.53
N ASP A 45 -10.57 6.39 -31.05
CA ASP A 45 -11.77 6.14 -30.27
C ASP A 45 -12.05 4.66 -30.05
N HIS A 46 -11.61 3.79 -30.96
CA HIS A 46 -11.71 2.34 -30.83
C HIS A 46 -10.44 1.67 -30.27
N LEU A 47 -9.59 2.39 -29.51
CA LEU A 47 -8.46 1.76 -28.81
C LEU A 47 -8.98 0.68 -27.84
N PRO A 48 -8.68 -0.61 -28.06
CA PRO A 48 -9.23 -1.68 -27.23
C PRO A 48 -8.62 -1.66 -25.83
N THR A 49 -9.36 -2.22 -24.88
CA THR A 49 -8.86 -2.43 -23.52
C THR A 49 -7.60 -3.29 -23.52
N CYS A 50 -6.49 -2.72 -23.05
CA CYS A 50 -5.21 -3.44 -22.95
C CYS A 50 -5.08 -4.14 -21.60
N GLU A 51 -5.04 -5.48 -21.59
CA GLU A 51 -4.88 -6.28 -20.37
C GLU A 51 -3.59 -5.96 -19.60
N SER A 52 -2.47 -5.78 -20.31
CA SER A 52 -1.18 -5.41 -19.73
C SER A 52 -1.25 -4.04 -19.02
N CYS A 53 -1.99 -3.08 -19.57
CA CYS A 53 -2.23 -1.80 -18.92
C CYS A 53 -3.07 -1.95 -17.67
N LEU A 54 -4.14 -2.75 -17.72
CA LEU A 54 -4.97 -2.99 -16.56
C LEU A 54 -4.14 -3.57 -15.42
N LYS A 55 -3.35 -4.61 -15.69
CA LYS A 55 -2.48 -5.23 -14.68
C LYS A 55 -1.39 -4.28 -14.18
N GLY A 56 -0.76 -3.53 -15.09
CA GLY A 56 0.37 -2.66 -14.75
C GLY A 56 0.01 -1.31 -14.15
N LYS A 57 -1.22 -0.81 -14.38
CA LYS A 57 -1.67 0.52 -13.94
C LYS A 57 -2.86 0.45 -12.98
N MET A 58 -3.27 -0.74 -12.54
CA MET A 58 -4.32 -0.87 -11.53
C MET A 58 -3.88 -0.17 -10.24
N THR A 59 -4.60 0.88 -9.88
CA THR A 59 -4.44 1.55 -8.59
C THR A 59 -5.31 0.86 -7.56
N LYS A 60 -4.82 0.74 -6.32
CA LYS A 60 -5.66 0.31 -5.20
C LYS A 60 -6.79 1.31 -5.02
N LYS A 61 -8.03 0.83 -4.80
CA LYS A 61 -9.14 1.70 -4.43
C LYS A 61 -8.76 2.50 -3.17
N PRO A 62 -9.18 3.77 -3.04
CA PRO A 62 -8.98 4.52 -1.81
C PRO A 62 -9.53 3.72 -0.62
N PHE A 63 -8.79 3.70 0.47
CA PHE A 63 -9.31 3.18 1.72
C PHE A 63 -10.28 4.20 2.30
N VAL A 64 -11.48 3.77 2.68
CA VAL A 64 -12.37 4.60 3.50
C VAL A 64 -11.87 4.44 4.93
N GLU A 65 -11.15 5.44 5.45
CA GLU A 65 -10.81 5.45 6.88
C GLU A 65 -12.08 5.69 7.70
N GLN A 66 -12.48 4.66 8.45
CA GLN A 66 -13.43 4.76 9.55
C GLN A 66 -12.80 4.10 10.79
N SER A 67 -11.63 4.58 11.23
CA SER A 67 -11.20 4.30 12.60
C SER A 67 -11.71 5.42 13.49
N ALA A 68 -12.84 5.19 14.15
CA ALA A 68 -13.25 6.06 15.24
C ALA A 68 -12.21 5.96 16.37
N ILE A 69 -11.75 7.11 16.85
CA ILE A 69 -10.88 7.18 18.03
C ILE A 69 -11.69 6.69 19.24
N ALA A 70 -11.05 5.91 20.10
CA ALA A 70 -11.61 5.47 21.37
C ALA A 70 -12.15 6.66 22.18
N SER A 71 -13.34 6.50 22.78
CA SER A 71 -14.00 7.57 23.53
C SER A 71 -13.51 7.69 24.97
N SER A 72 -12.92 6.64 25.53
CA SER A 72 -12.40 6.62 26.89
C SER A 72 -11.14 5.75 27.04
N LEU A 73 -10.48 5.87 28.19
CA LEU A 73 -9.27 5.10 28.49
C LEU A 73 -9.56 3.60 28.44
N LEU A 74 -8.64 2.85 27.83
CA LEU A 74 -8.69 1.39 27.69
C LEU A 74 -9.86 0.83 26.86
N ASP A 75 -10.63 1.68 26.15
CA ASP A 75 -11.62 1.20 25.17
C ASP A 75 -10.97 0.41 24.02
N LEU A 76 -9.82 0.88 23.56
CA LEU A 76 -8.99 0.23 22.55
C LEU A 76 -7.52 0.44 22.90
N VAL A 77 -6.76 -0.65 22.90
CA VAL A 77 -5.31 -0.65 23.13
C VAL A 77 -4.64 -1.36 21.97
N HIS A 78 -3.89 -0.63 21.17
CA HIS A 78 -3.10 -1.23 20.09
C HIS A 78 -1.87 -1.91 20.67
N THR A 79 -1.53 -3.09 20.17
CA THR A 79 -0.33 -3.81 20.60
C THR A 79 0.47 -4.37 19.43
N ASP A 80 1.78 -4.36 19.59
CA ASP A 80 2.70 -4.98 18.63
C ASP A 80 3.92 -5.56 19.34
N VAL A 81 4.47 -6.64 18.75
CA VAL A 81 5.68 -7.30 19.23
C VAL A 81 6.79 -7.12 18.20
N CYS A 82 7.86 -6.48 18.63
CA CYS A 82 9.05 -6.29 17.83
C CYS A 82 10.14 -7.29 18.24
N GLY A 83 10.81 -7.90 17.26
CA GLY A 83 12.00 -8.73 17.45
C GLY A 83 11.99 -10.02 16.61
N PRO A 84 13.11 -10.78 16.64
CA PRO A 84 14.32 -10.52 17.42
C PRO A 84 15.12 -9.34 16.86
N LEU A 85 15.61 -8.48 17.75
CA LEU A 85 16.55 -7.39 17.42
C LEU A 85 17.97 -7.95 17.29
N ASN A 86 18.72 -7.42 16.32
CA ASN A 86 20.10 -7.86 16.04
C ASN A 86 21.04 -7.64 17.23
N THR A 87 20.83 -6.57 17.99
CA THR A 87 21.60 -6.25 19.19
C THR A 87 20.68 -6.36 20.41
N PRO A 88 20.91 -7.33 21.31
CA PRO A 88 20.14 -7.44 22.53
C PRO A 88 20.33 -6.22 23.43
N ALA A 89 19.27 -5.81 24.11
CA ALA A 89 19.35 -4.84 25.19
C ALA A 89 20.08 -5.43 26.41
N ARG A 90 20.47 -4.55 27.35
CA ARG A 90 21.07 -4.97 28.63
C ARG A 90 20.18 -6.00 29.33
N GLY A 91 20.75 -7.13 29.74
CA GLY A 91 20.00 -8.24 30.33
C GLY A 91 19.55 -9.33 29.35
N GLY A 92 19.97 -9.24 28.08
CA GLY A 92 19.78 -10.27 27.06
C GLY A 92 18.39 -10.26 26.40
N PHE A 93 17.69 -9.13 26.46
CA PHE A 93 16.37 -8.99 25.84
C PHE A 93 16.52 -8.67 24.35
N SER A 94 15.92 -9.48 23.49
CA SER A 94 15.95 -9.33 22.04
C SER A 94 14.58 -9.02 21.44
N TYR A 95 13.54 -8.99 22.27
CA TYR A 95 12.17 -8.63 21.87
C TYR A 95 11.64 -7.53 22.79
N PHE A 96 10.63 -6.80 22.33
CA PHE A 96 9.78 -5.99 23.19
C PHE A 96 8.35 -6.01 22.69
N ILE A 97 7.41 -5.78 23.59
CA ILE A 97 5.99 -5.58 23.28
C ILE A 97 5.61 -4.16 23.68
N ILE A 98 4.85 -3.49 22.82
CA ILE A 98 4.27 -2.18 23.09
C ILE A 98 2.77 -2.32 23.25
N PHE A 99 2.21 -1.59 24.21
CA PHE A 99 0.78 -1.37 24.38
C PHE A 99 0.50 0.13 24.34
N THR A 100 -0.26 0.59 23.35
CA THR A 100 -0.58 2.01 23.15
C THR A 100 -2.08 2.22 23.27
N GLY A 101 -2.52 3.00 24.26
CA GLY A 101 -3.93 3.36 24.40
C GLY A 101 -4.38 4.25 23.24
N ASP A 102 -5.51 3.94 22.61
CA ASP A 102 -6.00 4.71 21.47
C ASP A 102 -6.51 6.11 21.87
N HIS A 103 -7.16 6.23 23.03
CA HIS A 103 -7.67 7.51 23.54
C HIS A 103 -6.54 8.45 24.02
N SER A 104 -5.65 7.96 24.90
CA SER A 104 -4.59 8.80 25.50
C SER A 104 -3.31 8.88 24.69
N ARG A 105 -3.12 7.98 23.72
CA ARG A 105 -1.85 7.75 23.00
C ARG A 105 -0.67 7.38 23.94
N TYR A 106 -0.94 7.07 25.19
CA TYR A 106 0.09 6.67 26.15
C TYR A 106 0.56 5.24 25.85
N GLY A 107 1.88 5.04 25.80
CA GLY A 107 2.53 3.79 25.45
C GLY A 107 3.26 3.14 26.63
N TYR A 108 3.09 1.83 26.78
CA TYR A 108 3.86 0.99 27.71
C TYR A 108 4.77 0.06 26.90
N VAL A 109 6.01 -0.13 27.36
CA VAL A 109 6.99 -1.00 26.71
C VAL A 109 7.51 -2.02 27.70
N TYR A 110 7.43 -3.30 27.35
CA TYR A 110 7.98 -4.40 28.14
C TYR A 110 9.04 -5.16 27.34
N LEU A 111 10.23 -5.31 27.91
CA LEU A 111 11.33 -6.08 27.31
C LEU A 111 11.14 -7.59 27.52
N MET A 112 11.48 -8.39 26.52
CA MET A 112 11.30 -9.85 26.50
C MET A 112 12.52 -10.54 25.90
N ARG A 113 12.86 -11.74 26.41
CA ARG A 113 13.95 -12.56 25.84
C ARG A 113 13.43 -13.46 24.74
N TYR A 114 12.19 -13.91 24.87
CA TYR A 114 11.50 -14.76 23.89
C TYR A 114 10.13 -14.19 23.54
N LYS A 115 9.71 -14.37 22.28
CA LYS A 115 8.37 -13.97 21.82
C LYS A 115 7.23 -14.64 22.60
N SER A 116 7.49 -15.82 23.19
CA SER A 116 6.54 -16.55 24.04
C SER A 116 6.18 -15.83 25.34
N GLU A 117 6.97 -14.84 25.78
CA GLU A 117 6.68 -14.04 26.98
C GLU A 117 5.56 -13.03 26.77
N ALA A 118 5.12 -12.77 25.53
CA ALA A 118 4.17 -11.71 25.18
C ALA A 118 2.86 -11.77 25.99
N PHE A 119 2.28 -12.96 26.14
CA PHE A 119 1.05 -13.12 26.91
C PHE A 119 1.27 -12.89 28.40
N GLY A 120 2.45 -13.21 28.94
CA GLY A 120 2.83 -12.88 30.31
C GLY A 120 2.88 -11.37 30.51
N ARG A 121 3.55 -10.65 29.60
CA ARG A 121 3.61 -9.18 29.61
C ARG A 121 2.25 -8.51 29.44
N PHE A 122 1.35 -9.08 28.65
CA PHE A 122 -0.03 -8.59 28.55
C PHE A 122 -0.77 -8.69 29.90
N LYS A 123 -0.60 -9.79 30.65
CA LYS A 123 -1.23 -9.93 31.97
C LYS A 123 -0.70 -8.89 32.97
N GLU A 124 0.62 -8.66 32.97
CA GLU A 124 1.28 -7.61 33.77
C GLU A 124 0.71 -6.24 33.41
N TYR A 125 0.70 -5.90 32.13
CA TYR A 125 0.15 -4.66 31.59
C TYR A 125 -1.31 -4.45 32.01
N ARG A 126 -2.18 -5.43 31.77
CA ARG A 126 -3.61 -5.35 32.12
C ARG A 126 -3.80 -5.08 33.60
N LEU A 127 -3.11 -5.83 34.46
CA LEU A 127 -3.23 -5.63 35.92
C LEU A 127 -2.79 -4.23 36.31
N GLU A 128 -1.68 -3.74 35.75
CA GLU A 128 -1.13 -2.41 36.03
C GLU A 128 -2.10 -1.30 35.62
N VAL A 129 -2.53 -1.27 34.36
CA VAL A 129 -3.33 -0.14 33.83
C VAL A 129 -4.76 -0.12 34.35
N GLU A 130 -5.36 -1.29 34.59
CA GLU A 130 -6.71 -1.34 35.15
C GLU A 130 -6.72 -0.87 36.61
N ASN A 131 -5.67 -1.16 37.38
CA ASN A 131 -5.53 -0.66 38.75
C ASN A 131 -5.20 0.83 38.80
N GLN A 132 -4.37 1.34 37.88
CA GLN A 132 -4.00 2.76 37.84
C GLN A 132 -5.17 3.65 37.40
N THR A 133 -5.99 3.18 36.45
CA THR A 133 -7.04 4.01 35.83
C THR A 133 -8.44 3.74 36.37
N GLY A 134 -8.66 2.60 37.04
CA GLY A 134 -10.00 2.13 37.42
C GLY A 134 -10.86 1.67 36.25
N HIS A 135 -10.34 1.68 35.02
CA HIS A 135 -11.03 1.24 33.80
C HIS A 135 -10.64 -0.19 33.44
N LYS A 136 -11.40 -0.84 32.55
CA LYS A 136 -11.10 -2.18 32.03
C LYS A 136 -10.75 -2.12 30.56
N ILE A 137 -9.81 -2.98 30.12
CA ILE A 137 -9.51 -3.13 28.69
C ILE A 137 -10.71 -3.75 27.99
N LYS A 138 -11.26 -3.06 26.98
CA LYS A 138 -12.42 -3.55 26.21
C LYS A 138 -12.02 -4.26 24.92
N ALA A 139 -11.00 -3.76 24.23
CA ALA A 139 -10.48 -4.34 22.99
C ALA A 139 -8.97 -4.12 22.84
N LEU A 140 -8.34 -5.02 22.06
CA LEU A 140 -6.95 -4.96 21.61
C LEU A 140 -6.91 -4.83 20.09
#